data_AF-A0A3B9ZQ96-F1
#
_entry.id   AF-A0A3B9ZQ96-F1
#
_cell.length_a   1.000
_cell.length_b   1.000
_cell.length_c   1.000
_cell.angle_alpha   90.00
_cell.angle_beta   90.00
_cell.angle_gamma   90.00
#
_symmetry.space_group_name_H-M   'P 1'
#
loop_
_entity.id
_entity.type
_entity.pdbx_description
1 polymer ?
#
loop_
_entity_poly.entity_id
_entity_poly.type
_entity_poly.pdbx_seq_one_letter_code
_entity_poly.pdbx_strand_id
1 'polypeptide(L)'
;MKELYGTANHEYTTDGVLVKSVYYNSTGEIGLSFDYKVLDGNTIACYLWENDKGNLKFTVRYDYQFLNLTNTIGNENRGMAFYGKQDKNLLSVYKYENQIINDPGGTTYTYEIDTQNRVVKRMEVGQSELFYDTYTYYEKPPCAGILRL
;
A
#
# COMPACT_ATOMS: atom_id res chain seq x y z
N MET A 1 23.19 8.03 -9.51
CA MET A 1 22.16 7.14 -8.94
C MET A 1 21.45 6.42 -10.08
N LYS A 2 21.72 5.13 -10.27
CA LYS A 2 20.93 4.25 -11.14
C LYS A 2 21.26 2.80 -10.82
N GLU A 3 20.52 2.22 -9.89
CA GLU A 3 20.24 0.78 -9.96
C GLU A 3 18.72 0.65 -10.03
N LEU A 4 18.25 0.39 -11.25
CA LEU A 4 16.88 -0.05 -11.48
C LEU A 4 16.82 -1.48 -10.94
N TYR A 5 16.18 -1.67 -9.80
CA TYR A 5 15.92 -3.00 -9.24
C TYR A 5 15.04 -3.77 -10.23
N GLY A 6 15.60 -4.80 -10.85
CA GLY A 6 15.02 -5.46 -12.02
C GLY A 6 13.83 -6.36 -11.69
N THR A 7 13.81 -6.91 -10.47
CA THR A 7 12.73 -7.77 -9.97
C THR A 7 12.57 -7.62 -8.46
N ALA A 8 11.36 -7.89 -7.97
CA ALA A 8 11.05 -7.91 -6.54
C ALA A 8 10.27 -9.18 -6.20
N ASN A 9 10.63 -9.81 -5.08
CA ASN A 9 9.87 -10.90 -4.48
C ASN A 9 9.18 -10.40 -3.21
N HIS A 10 7.95 -10.84 -2.99
CA HIS A 10 7.15 -10.46 -1.85
C HIS A 10 6.67 -11.71 -1.11
N GLU A 11 6.78 -11.68 0.22
CA GLU A 11 6.30 -12.73 1.10
C GLU A 11 5.10 -12.20 1.90
N TYR A 12 4.06 -13.02 2.01
CA TYR A 12 2.82 -12.68 2.70
C TYR A 12 2.46 -13.74 3.74
N THR A 13 1.77 -13.34 4.80
CA THR A 13 1.10 -14.29 5.70
C THR A 13 -0.08 -14.97 5.00
N THR A 14 -0.63 -16.03 5.63
CA THR A 14 -1.86 -16.69 5.17
C THR A 14 -3.05 -15.74 5.09
N ASP A 15 -3.05 -14.67 5.89
CA ASP A 15 -4.09 -13.64 5.93
C ASP A 15 -3.84 -12.53 4.90
N GLY A 16 -2.83 -12.69 4.03
CA GLY A 16 -2.50 -11.75 2.96
C GLY A 16 -1.70 -10.53 3.41
N VAL A 17 -1.08 -10.55 4.58
CA VAL A 17 -0.28 -9.42 5.11
C VAL A 17 1.14 -9.51 4.56
N LEU A 18 1.64 -8.46 3.92
CA LEU A 18 3.04 -8.40 3.47
C LEU A 18 3.98 -8.48 4.69
N VAL A 19 4.93 -9.41 4.67
CA VAL A 19 5.94 -9.57 5.73
C VAL A 19 7.35 -9.28 5.25
N LYS A 20 7.60 -9.41 3.94
CA LYS A 20 8.91 -9.16 3.37
C LYS A 20 8.84 -8.72 1.91
N SER A 21 9.72 -7.81 1.52
CA SER A 21 10.01 -7.49 0.13
C SER A 21 11.51 -7.59 -0.13
N VAL A 22 11.92 -8.32 -1.17
CA VAL A 22 13.33 -8.47 -1.55
C VAL A 22 13.52 -7.95 -2.96
N TYR A 23 14.39 -6.96 -3.14
CA TYR A 23 14.69 -6.32 -4.41
C TYR A 23 16.05 -6.75 -4.92
N TYR A 24 16.08 -7.22 -6.16
CA TYR A 24 17.29 -7.69 -6.81
C TYR A 24 17.85 -6.61 -7.73
N ASN A 25 19.17 -6.46 -7.75
CA ASN A 25 19.86 -5.60 -8.69
C ASN A 25 19.86 -6.23 -10.10
N SER A 26 20.53 -5.57 -11.07
CA SER A 26 20.59 -6.04 -12.45
C SER A 26 21.40 -7.32 -12.65
N THR A 27 22.24 -7.72 -11.68
CA THR A 27 23.00 -8.97 -11.70
C THR A 27 22.23 -10.14 -11.09
N GLY A 28 21.05 -9.87 -10.51
CA GLY A 28 20.22 -10.88 -9.84
C GLY A 28 20.61 -11.13 -8.39
N GLU A 29 21.50 -10.32 -7.82
CA GLU A 29 21.84 -10.35 -6.40
C GLU A 29 20.86 -9.51 -5.60
N ILE A 30 20.67 -9.84 -4.32
CA ILE A 30 19.82 -9.04 -3.45
C ILE A 30 20.53 -7.70 -3.21
N GLY A 31 19.92 -6.60 -3.64
CA GLY A 31 20.41 -5.26 -3.30
C GLY A 31 19.81 -4.76 -1.98
N LEU A 32 18.50 -4.91 -1.81
CA LEU A 32 17.77 -4.42 -0.65
C LEU A 32 16.71 -5.43 -0.22
N SER A 33 16.45 -5.50 1.09
CA SER A 33 15.24 -6.15 1.59
C SER A 33 14.55 -5.30 2.65
N PHE A 34 13.25 -5.49 2.75
CA PHE A 34 12.39 -4.85 3.73
C PHE A 34 11.70 -5.95 4.52
N ASP A 35 11.85 -5.93 5.84
CA ASP A 35 11.03 -6.75 6.74
C ASP A 35 9.92 -5.87 7.32
N TYR A 36 8.69 -6.39 7.35
CA TYR A 36 7.53 -5.70 7.89
C TYR A 36 7.00 -6.42 9.11
N LYS A 37 6.70 -5.66 10.16
CA LYS A 37 6.10 -6.17 11.39
C LYS A 37 4.92 -5.30 11.80
N VAL A 38 3.75 -5.92 11.94
CA VAL A 38 2.61 -5.27 12.58
C VAL A 38 2.89 -5.15 14.07
N LEU A 39 2.85 -3.92 14.59
CA LEU A 39 3.10 -3.65 16.01
C LEU A 39 1.80 -3.72 16.81
N ASP A 40 0.80 -2.97 16.37
CA ASP A 40 -0.55 -2.95 16.90
C ASP A 40 -1.52 -2.54 15.78
N GLY A 41 -2.81 -2.83 15.94
CA GLY A 41 -3.92 -2.51 15.02
C GLY A 41 -3.58 -1.98 13.62
N ASN A 42 -3.22 -0.69 13.53
CA ASN A 42 -2.94 0.02 12.29
C ASN A 42 -1.50 0.57 12.20
N THR A 43 -0.55 0.01 12.94
CA THR A 43 0.85 0.44 12.97
C THR A 43 1.77 -0.66 12.48
N ILE A 44 2.66 -0.31 11.55
CA ILE A 44 3.69 -1.18 10.99
C ILE A 44 5.08 -0.61 11.32
N ALA A 45 6.01 -1.48 11.69
CA ALA A 45 7.43 -1.21 11.57
C ALA A 45 7.98 -1.82 10.27
N CYS A 46 8.74 -1.04 9.52
CA CYS A 46 9.48 -1.46 8.36
C CYS A 46 10.97 -1.35 8.66
N TYR A 47 11.71 -2.42 8.38
CA TYR A 47 13.16 -2.50 8.57
C TYR A 47 13.81 -2.65 7.20
N LEU A 48 14.59 -1.65 6.77
CA LEU A 48 15.35 -1.74 5.53
C LEU A 48 16.73 -2.33 5.80
N TRP A 49 17.06 -3.41 5.09
CA TRP A 49 18.35 -4.08 5.12
C TRP A 49 19.07 -3.94 3.78
N GLU A 50 20.39 -3.82 3.85
CA GLU A 50 21.28 -4.07 2.72
C GLU A 50 21.55 -5.58 2.61
N ASN A 51 21.44 -6.11 1.39
CA ASN A 51 21.77 -7.50 1.05
C ASN A 51 21.10 -8.58 1.93
N ASP A 52 19.79 -8.43 2.20
CA ASP A 52 18.94 -9.29 3.04
C ASP A 52 19.47 -9.67 4.43
N LYS A 53 18.91 -9.05 5.48
CA LYS A 53 19.33 -9.24 6.89
C LYS A 53 20.83 -9.03 7.13
N GLY A 54 21.51 -8.29 6.25
CA GLY A 54 22.87 -7.81 6.44
C GLY A 54 22.88 -6.61 7.38
N ASN A 55 23.26 -5.44 6.85
CA ASN A 55 23.31 -4.21 7.63
C ASN A 55 21.94 -3.52 7.65
N LEU A 56 21.36 -3.32 8.84
CA LEU A 56 20.15 -2.51 9.00
C LEU A 56 20.48 -1.06 8.63
N LYS A 57 19.80 -0.54 7.61
CA LYS A 57 20.00 0.83 7.13
C LYS A 57 19.09 1.83 7.83
N PHE A 58 17.82 1.48 8.03
CA PHE A 58 16.88 2.28 8.81
C PHE A 58 15.66 1.49 9.27
N THR A 59 14.98 2.04 10.26
CA THR A 59 13.66 1.63 10.70
C THR A 59 12.68 2.78 10.45
N VAL A 60 11.57 2.48 9.79
CA VAL A 60 10.45 3.41 9.64
C VAL A 60 9.25 2.85 10.37
N ARG A 61 8.67 3.66 11.25
CA ARG A 61 7.36 3.39 11.82
C ARG A 61 6.33 4.05 10.94
N TYR A 62 5.29 3.32 10.58
CA TYR A 62 4.14 3.82 9.85
C TYR A 62 2.87 3.66 10.68
N ASP A 63 2.11 4.73 10.85
CA ASP A 63 0.83 4.76 11.56
C ASP A 63 -0.29 5.15 10.59
N TYR A 64 -1.31 4.29 10.47
CA TYR A 64 -2.37 4.43 9.47
C TYR A 64 -3.73 4.67 10.12
N GLN A 65 -4.53 5.52 9.50
CA GLN A 65 -5.90 5.80 9.89
C GLN A 65 -6.83 5.52 8.73
N PHE A 66 -7.89 4.76 8.97
CA PHE A 66 -8.84 4.36 7.95
C PHE A 66 -10.19 5.06 8.16
N LEU A 67 -10.84 5.42 7.05
CA LEU A 67 -12.22 5.88 7.06
C LEU A 67 -13.17 4.70 7.24
N ASN A 68 -14.29 4.92 7.92
CA ASN A 68 -15.38 3.95 7.98
C ASN A 68 -16.21 3.95 6.67
N LEU A 69 -15.53 3.87 5.53
CA LEU A 69 -16.09 3.79 4.18
C LEU A 69 -15.53 2.57 3.48
N THR A 70 -16.41 1.86 2.76
CA THR A 70 -16.03 0.67 1.98
C THR A 70 -14.99 1.03 0.92
N ASN A 71 -13.89 0.29 0.86
CA ASN A 71 -12.93 0.41 -0.22
C ASN A 71 -13.50 -0.16 -1.52
N THR A 72 -13.83 0.72 -2.48
CA THR A 72 -14.39 0.35 -3.79
C THR A 72 -13.39 0.48 -4.93
N ILE A 73 -12.14 0.85 -4.63
CA ILE A 73 -11.07 1.03 -5.63
C ILE A 73 -10.38 -0.31 -5.93
N GLY A 74 -10.66 -1.35 -5.13
CA GLY A 74 -10.39 -2.75 -5.44
C GLY A 74 -8.92 -3.18 -5.36
N ASN A 75 -7.95 -2.26 -5.29
CA ASN A 75 -6.54 -2.62 -5.39
C ASN A 75 -5.56 -1.66 -4.68
N GLU A 76 -6.01 -0.83 -3.74
CA GLU A 76 -5.13 0.20 -3.13
C GLU A 76 -4.06 -0.34 -2.18
N ASN A 77 -4.06 -1.64 -1.86
CA ASN A 77 -3.18 -2.17 -0.80
C ASN A 77 -2.14 -3.18 -1.28
N ARG A 78 -1.86 -3.25 -2.59
CA ARG A 78 -0.70 -4.01 -3.07
C ARG A 78 0.57 -3.44 -2.43
N GLY A 79 1.12 -4.18 -1.47
CA GLY A 79 2.35 -3.80 -0.76
C GLY A 79 2.15 -3.23 0.64
N MET A 80 0.93 -3.18 1.18
CA MET A 80 0.67 -2.72 2.55
C MET A 80 0.49 -3.90 3.51
N ALA A 81 1.13 -3.83 4.68
CA ALA A 81 1.14 -4.92 5.66
C ALA A 81 0.04 -4.75 6.72
N PHE A 82 -1.25 -4.91 6.38
CA PHE A 82 -2.33 -4.82 7.38
C PHE A 82 -3.18 -6.08 7.50
N TYR A 83 -3.31 -6.57 8.74
CA TYR A 83 -4.29 -7.62 9.09
C TYR A 83 -5.71 -7.13 8.78
N GLY A 84 -6.39 -7.80 7.85
CA GLY A 84 -7.86 -7.82 7.74
C GLY A 84 -8.60 -6.51 7.40
N LYS A 85 -7.89 -5.40 7.14
CA LYS A 85 -8.48 -4.08 6.85
C LYS A 85 -8.11 -3.49 5.49
N GLN A 86 -7.01 -3.95 4.90
CA GLN A 86 -6.51 -3.49 3.61
C GLN A 86 -7.65 -3.43 2.57
N ASP A 87 -8.43 -4.49 2.43
CA ASP A 87 -9.40 -4.54 1.33
C ASP A 87 -10.80 -4.01 1.70
N LYS A 88 -10.95 -3.45 2.91
CA LYS A 88 -12.27 -3.14 3.49
C LYS A 88 -12.51 -1.66 3.67
N ASN A 89 -11.50 -0.91 4.12
CA ASN A 89 -11.65 0.49 4.46
C ASN A 89 -10.66 1.38 3.70
N LEU A 90 -11.10 2.57 3.31
CA LEU A 90 -10.25 3.55 2.65
C LEU A 90 -9.23 4.15 3.61
N LEU A 91 -7.99 4.34 3.16
CA LEU A 91 -6.94 4.97 3.94
C LEU A 91 -7.18 6.47 4.02
N SER A 92 -7.34 7.05 5.21
CA SER A 92 -7.48 8.50 5.38
C SER A 92 -6.14 9.20 5.55
N VAL A 93 -5.23 8.60 6.31
CA VAL A 93 -3.95 9.20 6.66
C VAL A 93 -2.95 8.08 6.84
N TYR A 94 -1.75 8.21 6.28
CA TYR A 94 -0.59 7.53 6.83
C TYR A 94 0.43 8.57 7.30
N LYS A 95 1.04 8.31 8.44
CA LYS A 95 2.20 9.03 8.94
C LYS A 95 3.36 8.07 9.00
N TYR A 96 4.56 8.58 8.75
CA TYR A 96 5.77 7.81 8.94
C TYR A 96 6.79 8.61 9.71
N GLU A 97 7.64 7.89 10.44
CA GLU A 97 8.77 8.45 11.16
C GLU A 97 9.99 7.57 10.88
N ASN A 98 11.00 8.15 10.23
CA ASN A 98 12.29 7.51 10.09
C ASN A 98 13.09 7.70 11.39
N GLN A 99 13.31 6.61 12.13
CA GLN A 99 13.86 6.65 13.47
C GLN A 99 15.36 6.99 13.54
N ILE A 100 16.07 7.01 12.40
CA ILE A 100 17.50 7.36 12.38
C ILE A 100 17.69 8.87 12.20
N ILE A 101 16.86 9.50 11.38
CA ILE A 101 16.99 10.92 11.03
C ILE A 101 15.91 11.80 11.65
N ASN A 102 14.97 11.22 12.40
CA ASN A 102 13.82 11.92 13.00
C ASN A 102 13.11 12.81 11.98
N ASP A 103 12.84 12.26 10.80
CA ASP A 103 12.17 12.94 9.71
C ASP A 103 10.71 12.45 9.63
N PRO A 104 9.76 13.16 10.26
CA PRO A 104 8.36 12.80 10.19
C PRO A 104 7.77 13.25 8.85
N GLY A 105 7.04 12.36 8.21
CA GLY A 105 6.25 12.68 7.03
C GLY A 105 4.90 11.99 7.04
N GLY A 106 4.13 12.19 5.99
CA GLY A 106 2.85 11.53 5.84
C GLY A 106 2.01 12.13 4.72
N THR A 107 0.93 11.44 4.42
CA THR A 107 -0.05 11.85 3.41
C THR A 107 -1.44 11.71 4.00
N THR A 108 -2.27 12.73 3.76
CA THR A 108 -3.70 12.68 4.00
C THR A 108 -4.41 12.46 2.68
N TYR A 109 -5.39 11.57 2.68
CA TYR A 109 -6.23 11.29 1.53
C TYR A 109 -7.63 11.83 1.76
N THR A 110 -8.20 12.41 0.71
CA THR A 110 -9.62 12.76 0.67
C THR A 110 -10.27 12.11 -0.53
N TYR A 111 -11.56 11.78 -0.41
CA TYR A 111 -12.28 10.99 -1.40
C TYR A 111 -13.58 11.66 -1.78
N GLU A 112 -13.90 11.65 -3.07
CA GLU A 112 -15.24 11.98 -3.58
C GLU A 112 -15.97 10.67 -3.91
N ILE A 113 -17.23 10.60 -3.51
CA ILE A 113 -18.06 9.39 -3.57
C ILE A 113 -19.27 9.66 -4.48
N ASP A 114 -19.68 8.68 -5.29
CA ASP A 114 -20.89 8.77 -6.11
C ASP A 114 -22.18 8.38 -5.37
N THR A 115 -23.31 8.44 -6.08
CA THR A 115 -24.63 8.10 -5.54
C THR A 115 -24.78 6.61 -5.18
N GLN A 116 -23.86 5.75 -5.59
CA GLN A 116 -23.82 4.32 -5.27
C GLN A 116 -22.80 4.01 -4.16
N ASN A 117 -22.28 5.04 -3.48
CA ASN A 117 -21.29 4.93 -2.41
C ASN A 117 -19.94 4.35 -2.89
N ARG A 118 -19.54 4.64 -4.13
CA ARG A 118 -18.24 4.25 -4.71
C ARG A 118 -17.32 5.45 -4.84
N VAL A 119 -16.01 5.23 -4.69
CA VAL A 119 -15.02 6.31 -4.84
C VAL A 119 -14.86 6.67 -6.31
N VAL A 120 -15.15 7.92 -6.68
CA VAL A 120 -14.92 8.44 -8.03
C VAL A 120 -13.64 9.26 -8.14
N LYS A 121 -13.13 9.75 -7.02
CA LYS A 121 -11.87 10.51 -6.98
C LYS A 121 -11.16 10.36 -5.65
N ARG A 122 -9.84 10.29 -5.69
CA ARG A 122 -8.94 10.35 -4.54
C ARG A 122 -8.01 11.55 -4.70
N MET A 123 -7.75 12.29 -3.64
CA MET A 123 -6.77 13.38 -3.61
C MET A 123 -5.76 13.14 -2.50
N GLU A 124 -4.48 13.27 -2.83
CA GLU A 124 -3.36 13.14 -1.90
C GLU A 124 -2.90 14.53 -1.46
N VAL A 125 -2.93 14.77 -0.15
CA VAL A 125 -2.56 16.03 0.51
C VAL A 125 -1.43 15.70 1.48
N GLY A 126 -0.18 15.82 1.03
CA GLY A 126 0.96 15.38 1.83
C GLY A 126 2.30 16.01 1.49
N GLN A 127 2.50 16.44 0.24
CA GLN A 127 3.73 17.11 -0.19
C GLN A 127 3.41 18.26 -1.15
N SER A 128 4.42 19.02 -1.56
CA SER A 128 4.35 20.24 -2.38
C SER A 128 3.58 20.13 -3.71
N GLU A 129 3.06 18.95 -4.05
CA GLU A 129 2.27 18.66 -5.24
C GLU A 129 0.97 17.96 -4.84
N LEU A 130 -0.14 18.41 -5.44
CA LEU A 130 -1.46 17.80 -5.27
C LEU A 130 -1.64 16.71 -6.34
N PHE A 131 -1.67 15.46 -5.93
CA PHE A 131 -2.00 14.34 -6.82
C PHE A 131 -3.47 13.98 -6.70
N TYR A 132 -4.10 13.66 -7.84
CA TYR A 132 -5.46 13.12 -7.84
C TYR A 132 -5.61 11.99 -8.85
N ASP A 133 -6.35 10.97 -8.43
CA ASP A 133 -6.76 9.84 -9.26
C ASP A 133 -8.27 9.89 -9.45
N THR A 134 -8.73 9.60 -10.67
CA THR A 134 -10.16 9.45 -10.98
C THR A 134 -10.48 8.02 -11.36
N TYR A 135 -11.62 7.53 -10.88
CA TYR A 135 -12.06 6.16 -11.08
C TYR A 135 -13.35 6.13 -11.87
N THR A 136 -13.39 5.28 -12.90
CA THR A 136 -14.57 5.02 -13.72
C THR A 136 -14.98 3.57 -13.56
N TYR A 137 -16.24 3.35 -13.20
CA TYR A 137 -16.81 2.01 -13.05
C TYR A 137 -17.66 1.66 -14.27
N TYR A 138 -17.43 0.47 -14.81
CA TYR A 138 -18.24 -0.07 -15.90
C TYR A 138 -19.26 -1.04 -15.30
N GLU A 139 -20.53 -0.88 -15.67
CA GLU A 139 -21.54 -1.88 -15.34
C GLU A 139 -21.26 -3.17 -16.11
N LYS A 140 -21.35 -4.30 -15.43
CA LYS A 140 -21.32 -5.59 -16.11
C LYS A 140 -22.53 -5.62 -17.04
N PRO A 141 -22.37 -5.83 -18.36
CA PRO A 141 -23.52 -5.93 -19.25
C PRO A 141 -24.44 -7.04 -18.71
N PRO A 142 -25.77 -6.85 -18.77
CA PRO A 142 -26.71 -7.86 -18.30
C PRO A 142 -26.35 -9.18 -18.98
N CYS A 143 -26.15 -10.24 -18.19
CA CYS A 143 -25.89 -11.56 -18.73
C CYS A 143 -26.98 -11.86 -19.76
N ALA A 144 -26.60 -12.03 -21.03
CA ALA A 144 -27.52 -12.46 -22.06
C ALA A 144 -28.20 -13.73 -21.54
N GLY A 145 -29.49 -13.62 -21.25
CA GLY A 145 -30.27 -14.74 -20.74
C GLY A 145 -30.09 -15.93 -21.67
N ILE A 146 -29.83 -17.09 -21.10
CA ILE A 146 -29.88 -18.35 -21.84
C ILE A 146 -31.28 -18.44 -22.44
N LEU A 147 -31.40 -18.22 -23.75
CA LEU A 147 -32.58 -18.60 -24.51
C LEU A 147 -32.67 -20.12 -24.39
N ARG A 148 -33.57 -20.61 -23.52
CA ARG A 148 -33.98 -22.01 -23.57
C ARG A 148 -34.84 -22.16 -24.82
N LEU A 149 -34.27 -22.80 -25.83
CA LEU A 149 -34.99 -23.38 -26.97
C LEU A 149 -35.76 -24.62 -26.51
#